data_AF-A0A662P4B5-F1
#
_entry.id   AF-A0A662P4B5-F1
#
_cell.length_a   1.000
_cell.length_b   1.000
_cell.length_c   1.000
_cell.angle_alpha   90.00
_cell.angle_beta   90.00
_cell.angle_gamma   90.00
#
_symmetry.space_group_name_H-M   'P 1'
#
loop_
_entity.id
_entity.type
_entity.pdbx_description
1 polymer ?
#
loop_
_entity_poly.entity_id
_entity_poly.type
_entity_poly.pdbx_seq_one_letter_code
_entity_poly.pdbx_strand_id
1 'polypeptide(L)'
;TGKGIVIIAGCSHPRMEHILQVASQFGKVYGIIGGLHGTRPESLKDLDLICATHCTQYKSEIKSLYPEKYVEGGAGKIIEIR
;
A
#
# COMPACT_ATOMS: atom_id res chain seq x y z
N THR A 1 -0.92 7.37 13.55
CA THR A 1 -1.28 6.61 14.77
C THR A 1 0.00 6.23 15.50
N GLY A 2 -0.05 5.49 16.62
CA GLY A 2 1.17 4.95 17.23
C GLY A 2 1.99 4.02 16.30
N LYS A 3 1.37 3.49 15.23
CA LYS A 3 2.01 2.59 14.27
C LYS A 3 2.77 3.30 13.14
N GLY A 4 2.51 4.58 12.91
CA GLY A 4 3.07 5.36 11.79
C GLY A 4 2.00 6.06 10.94
N ILE A 5 2.36 6.32 9.68
CA ILE A 5 1.53 6.99 8.67
C ILE A 5 1.00 6.02 7.62
N VAL A 6 -0.11 6.37 6.99
CA VAL A 6 -0.75 5.55 5.95
C VAL A 6 -0.90 6.39 4.70
N ILE A 7 -0.46 5.86 3.56
CA ILE A 7 -0.55 6.52 2.27
C ILE A 7 -1.87 6.13 1.61
N ILE A 8 -2.64 7.13 1.17
CA ILE A 8 -3.83 6.92 0.31
C ILE A 8 -3.44 7.37 -1.11
N ALA A 9 -3.46 6.43 -2.06
CA ALA A 9 -3.00 6.66 -3.43
C ALA A 9 -4.13 6.52 -4.46
N GLY A 10 -4.10 7.37 -5.49
CA GLY A 10 -5.02 7.27 -6.63
C GLY A 10 -4.65 6.13 -7.58
N CYS A 11 -3.58 6.32 -8.36
CA CYS A 11 -3.10 5.31 -9.33
C CYS A 11 -1.56 5.22 -9.43
N SER A 12 -0.79 5.85 -8.55
CA SER A 12 0.67 5.60 -8.36
C SER A 12 1.50 5.38 -9.64
N HIS A 13 1.34 6.23 -10.67
CA HIS A 13 2.15 6.14 -11.89
C HIS A 13 3.67 6.35 -11.67
N PRO A 14 4.12 7.22 -10.73
CA PRO A 14 5.53 7.27 -10.37
C PRO A 14 6.01 5.95 -9.76
N ARG A 15 7.33 5.73 -9.79
CA ARG A 15 7.95 4.61 -9.08
C ARG A 15 7.56 4.62 -7.60
N MET A 16 7.11 3.48 -7.08
CA MET A 16 6.63 3.36 -5.71
C MET A 16 7.71 3.76 -4.69
N GLU A 17 8.97 3.46 -4.97
CA GLU A 17 10.11 3.81 -4.13
C GLU A 17 10.18 5.31 -3.88
N HIS A 18 9.86 6.15 -4.88
CA HIS A 18 9.83 7.60 -4.72
C HIS A 18 8.69 8.03 -3.80
N ILE A 19 7.51 7.43 -3.94
CA ILE A 19 6.34 7.75 -3.11
C ILE A 19 6.65 7.40 -1.65
N LEU A 20 7.20 6.21 -1.40
CA LEU A 20 7.57 5.75 -0.06
C LEU A 20 8.70 6.60 0.55
N GLN A 21 9.69 6.99 -0.26
CA GLN A 21 10.79 7.85 0.19
C GLN A 21 10.29 9.23 0.60
N VAL A 22 9.39 9.85 -0.16
CA VAL A 22 8.83 11.16 0.21
C VAL A 22 7.94 11.02 1.45
N ALA A 23 7.10 9.98 1.49
CA ALA A 23 6.23 9.74 2.63
C ALA A 23 7.01 9.51 3.93
N SER A 24 8.17 8.84 3.89
CA SER A 24 8.96 8.54 5.08
C SER A 24 9.49 9.80 5.80
N GLN A 25 9.56 10.94 5.11
CA GLN A 25 9.87 12.24 5.71
C GLN A 25 8.81 12.71 6.72
N PHE A 26 7.59 12.17 6.63
CA PHE A 26 6.47 12.49 7.52
C PHE A 26 6.28 11.46 8.65
N GLY A 27 7.08 10.39 8.68
CA GLY A 27 7.05 9.35 9.70
C GLY A 27 7.23 7.94 9.13
N LYS A 28 7.26 6.93 10.01
CA LYS A 28 7.31 5.52 9.59
C LYS A 28 6.11 5.22 8.70
N VAL A 29 6.35 4.82 7.45
CA VAL A 29 5.29 4.37 6.55
C VAL A 29 4.79 3.01 7.03
N TYR A 30 3.59 3.00 7.60
CA TYR A 30 2.95 1.78 8.11
C TYR A 30 2.23 1.03 7.00
N GLY A 31 1.56 1.73 6.09
CA GLY A 31 0.82 1.06 5.03
C GLY A 31 0.39 1.96 3.88
N ILE A 32 -0.19 1.31 2.87
CA ILE A 32 -0.67 1.93 1.64
C ILE A 32 -2.05 1.40 1.24
N ILE A 33 -2.93 2.30 0.79
CA ILE A 33 -4.29 2.01 0.36
C ILE A 33 -4.54 2.70 -0.98
N GLY A 34 -4.92 1.97 -2.01
CA GLY A 34 -5.33 2.54 -3.29
C GLY A 34 -4.79 1.84 -4.54
N GLY A 35 -4.80 2.55 -5.67
CA GLY A 35 -4.29 2.04 -6.94
C GLY A 35 -2.77 2.15 -7.03
N LEU A 36 -2.09 1.01 -7.20
CA LEU A 36 -0.63 0.93 -7.23
C LEU A 36 -0.05 0.75 -8.65
N HIS A 37 -0.89 0.68 -9.68
CA HIS A 37 -0.50 0.52 -11.08
C HIS A 37 0.52 -0.59 -11.29
N GLY A 38 1.71 -0.27 -11.81
CA GLY A 38 2.80 -1.20 -12.11
C GLY A 38 3.76 -1.46 -10.95
N THR A 39 3.37 -1.13 -9.71
CA THR A 39 4.19 -1.39 -8.51
C THR A 39 4.38 -2.89 -8.32
N ARG A 40 5.64 -3.34 -8.27
CA ARG A 40 5.96 -4.74 -7.97
C ARG A 40 5.92 -5.00 -6.46
N PRO A 41 5.67 -6.26 -6.03
CA PRO A 41 5.60 -6.60 -4.62
C PRO A 41 6.84 -6.19 -3.82
N GLU A 42 8.04 -6.30 -4.39
CA GLU A 42 9.30 -6.05 -3.68
C GLU A 42 9.39 -4.63 -3.11
N SER A 43 8.78 -3.65 -3.78
CA SER A 43 8.70 -2.26 -3.34
C SER A 43 7.86 -2.09 -2.07
N LEU A 44 7.04 -3.07 -1.70
CA LEU A 44 6.09 -3.02 -0.57
C LEU A 44 6.54 -3.82 0.66
N LYS A 45 7.71 -4.47 0.61
CA LYS A 45 8.18 -5.45 1.60
C LYS A 45 8.19 -4.94 3.05
N ASP A 46 8.47 -3.65 3.23
CA ASP A 46 8.64 -3.01 4.55
C ASP A 46 7.33 -2.46 5.12
N LEU A 47 6.21 -2.57 4.39
CA LEU A 47 4.89 -2.14 4.85
C LEU A 47 4.26 -3.22 5.73
N ASP A 48 3.45 -2.79 6.69
CA ASP A 48 2.69 -3.65 7.61
C ASP A 48 1.19 -3.72 7.23
N LEU A 49 0.74 -2.87 6.30
CA LEU A 49 -0.62 -2.87 5.74
C LEU A 49 -0.59 -2.53 4.25
N ILE A 50 -1.17 -3.40 3.42
CA ILE A 50 -1.28 -3.22 1.97
C ILE A 50 -2.73 -3.45 1.55
N CYS A 51 -3.38 -2.42 0.99
CA CYS A 51 -4.69 -2.53 0.35
C CYS A 51 -4.59 -2.06 -1.10
N ALA A 52 -4.21 -2.99 -1.99
CA ALA A 52 -4.05 -2.70 -3.41
C ALA A 52 -5.40 -2.83 -4.13
N THR A 53 -5.84 -1.77 -4.80
CA THR A 53 -7.17 -1.70 -5.44
C THR A 53 -7.10 -1.13 -6.86
N HIS A 54 -8.26 -0.97 -7.51
CA HIS A 54 -8.42 -0.27 -8.78
C HIS A 54 -7.42 -0.73 -9.87
N CYS A 55 -6.56 0.18 -10.35
CA CYS A 55 -5.62 -0.01 -11.45
C CYS A 55 -4.37 -0.86 -11.14
N THR A 56 -4.28 -1.47 -9.95
CA THR A 56 -3.12 -2.31 -9.55
C THR A 56 -2.99 -3.54 -10.44
N GLN A 57 -1.88 -3.64 -11.18
CA GLN A 57 -1.60 -4.72 -12.13
C GLN A 57 -1.19 -6.02 -11.41
N TYR A 58 -0.29 -5.92 -10.43
CA TYR A 58 0.28 -7.09 -9.73
C TYR A 58 -0.50 -7.49 -8.46
N LYS A 59 -1.81 -7.23 -8.40
CA LYS A 59 -2.62 -7.41 -7.18
C LYS A 59 -2.54 -8.82 -6.59
N SER A 60 -2.71 -9.86 -7.43
CA SER A 60 -2.68 -11.26 -6.98
C SER A 60 -1.30 -11.66 -6.45
N GLU A 61 -0.23 -11.15 -7.07
CA GLU A 61 1.15 -11.42 -6.67
C GLU A 61 1.48 -10.74 -5.33
N ILE A 62 1.08 -9.47 -5.17
CA ILE A 62 1.21 -8.72 -3.91
C ILE A 62 0.49 -9.45 -2.77
N LYS A 63 -0.75 -9.90 -3.02
CA LYS A 63 -1.54 -10.66 -2.04
C LYS A 63 -0.88 -12.00 -1.69
N SER A 64 -0.33 -12.70 -2.68
CA SER A 64 0.34 -13.99 -2.47
C SER A 64 1.65 -13.85 -1.69
N LEU A 65 2.40 -12.77 -1.89
CA LEU A 65 3.69 -12.56 -1.23
C LEU A 65 3.55 -12.01 0.19
N TYR A 66 2.48 -11.25 0.47
CA TYR A 66 2.25 -10.60 1.76
C TYR A 66 0.86 -10.92 2.36
N PRO A 67 0.47 -12.19 2.51
CA PRO A 67 -0.89 -12.56 2.91
C PRO A 67 -1.30 -11.96 4.27
N GLU A 68 -0.38 -11.90 5.23
CA GLU A 68 -0.63 -11.37 6.58
C GLU A 68 -0.73 -9.83 6.64
N LYS A 69 -0.18 -9.15 5.64
CA LYS A 69 -0.16 -7.68 5.55
C LYS A 69 -1.22 -7.15 4.59
N TYR A 70 -1.79 -8.03 3.76
CA TYR A 70 -2.71 -7.66 2.70
C TYR A 70 -4.16 -7.65 3.19
N VAL A 71 -4.87 -6.57 2.88
CA VAL A 71 -6.31 -6.44 3.13
C VAL A 71 -7.03 -6.22 1.81
N GLU A 72 -8.05 -7.03 1.53
CA GLU A 72 -8.91 -6.81 0.37
C GLU A 72 -9.66 -5.47 0.50
N GLY A 73 -9.52 -4.66 -0.55
CA GLY A 73 -10.24 -3.41 -0.72
C GLY A 73 -11.49 -3.56 -1.57
N GLY A 74 -12.29 -2.49 -1.64
CA GLY A 74 -13.52 -2.46 -2.43
C GLY A 74 -14.44 -1.33 -1.99
N ALA A 75 -15.45 -1.04 -2.81
CA ALA A 75 -16.48 -0.08 -2.42
C ALA A 75 -17.17 -0.54 -1.13
N GLY A 76 -17.36 0.38 -0.19
CA GLY A 76 -17.95 0.09 1.13
C GLY A 76 -17.01 -0.62 2.11
N LYS A 77 -15.75 -0.88 1.75
CA LYS A 77 -14.77 -1.46 2.68
C LYS A 77 -14.41 -0.46 3.78
N ILE A 78 -14.53 -0.90 5.03
CA ILE A 78 -14.00 -0.20 6.20
C ILE A 78 -12.63 -0.81 6.54
N ILE A 79 -11.62 0.05 6.70
CA ILE A 79 -10.28 -0.31 7.14
C ILE A 79 -10.02 0.45 8.43
N GLU A 80 -9.93 -0.27 9.54
CA GLU A 80 -9.69 0.32 10.85
C GLU A 80 -8.20 0.26 11.18
N ILE A 81 -7.63 1.42 11.50
CA ILE A 81 -6.21 1.56 11.81
C ILE A 81 -6.10 2.03 13.25
N ARG A 82 -5.95 1.07 14.16
CA ARG A 82 -5.72 1.31 15.59
C ARG A 82 -4.25 1.55 15.87
#